data_AF-A0A436GA98-F1
#
_entry.id   AF-A0A436GA98-F1
#
_cell.length_a   1.000
_cell.length_b   1.000
_cell.length_c   1.000
_cell.angle_alpha   90.00
_cell.angle_beta   90.00
_cell.angle_gamma   90.00
#
_symmetry.space_group_name_H-M   'P 1'
#
loop_
_entity.id
_entity.type
_entity.pdbx_description
1 polymer ?
#
loop_
_entity_poly.entity_id
_entity_poly.type
_entity_poly.pdbx_seq_one_letter_code
_entity_poly.pdbx_strand_id
1 'polypeptide(L)'
;YRGDRQGFVDRLRLSLAAARVRAVEDNEALLEAGGFSRQLAFATKWEKPLFPLKGADLTALGATPGPKLGEILRNLEAEWVEAGFTPDRDALLKRAAEALNAG
;
A
#
# COMPACT_ATOMS: atom_id res chain seq x y z
N TYR A 1 3.04 1.30 0.52
CA TYR A 1 2.91 -0.04 -0.10
C TYR A 1 4.03 -0.38 -1.08
N ARG A 2 4.23 0.41 -2.15
CA ARG A 2 5.24 0.14 -3.19
C ARG A 2 6.68 0.58 -2.83
N GLY A 3 6.85 1.42 -1.80
CA GLY A 3 8.15 1.89 -1.32
C GLY A 3 8.59 1.25 0.00
N ASP A 4 9.81 1.59 0.43
CA ASP A 4 10.40 1.15 1.69
C ASP A 4 9.85 1.95 2.90
N ARG A 5 9.36 1.24 3.90
CA ARG A 5 8.81 1.83 5.13
C ARG A 5 9.87 2.60 5.91
N GLN A 6 11.11 2.11 5.94
CA GLN A 6 12.17 2.70 6.76
C GLN A 6 12.54 4.10 6.25
N GLY A 7 12.68 4.27 4.92
CA GLY A 7 12.91 5.59 4.31
C GLY A 7 11.82 6.63 4.65
N PHE A 8 10.54 6.23 4.67
CA PHE A 8 9.46 7.14 5.09
C PHE A 8 9.55 7.49 6.58
N VAL A 9 9.83 6.50 7.43
CA VAL A 9 10.01 6.70 8.89
C VAL A 9 11.14 7.69 9.18
N ASP A 10 12.28 7.55 8.50
CA ASP A 10 13.44 8.41 8.74
C ASP A 10 13.20 9.85 8.28
N ARG A 11 12.51 10.04 7.15
CA ARG A 11 12.06 11.37 6.72
C ARG A 11 11.11 12.01 7.73
N LEU A 12 10.13 11.27 8.24
CA LEU A 12 9.20 11.77 9.26
C LEU A 12 9.90 12.14 10.57
N ARG A 13 10.90 11.36 10.99
CA ARG A 13 11.74 11.70 12.16
C ARG A 13 12.50 13.01 11.96
N LEU A 14 13.11 13.19 10.79
CA LEU A 14 13.83 14.41 10.46
C LEU A 14 12.90 15.64 10.44
N SER A 15 11.74 15.51 9.78
CA SER A 15 10.72 16.58 9.75
C SER A 15 10.19 16.91 11.15
N LEU A 16 9.92 15.91 11.99
CA LEU A 16 9.51 16.10 13.37
C LEU A 16 10.57 16.83 14.19
N ALA A 17 11.84 16.42 14.09
CA ALA A 17 12.94 17.06 14.80
C ALA A 17 13.08 18.53 14.39
N ALA A 18 13.06 18.81 13.08
CA ALA A 18 13.15 20.17 12.56
C ALA A 18 11.97 21.06 12.99
N ALA A 19 10.74 20.53 12.97
CA ALA A 19 9.55 21.28 13.42
C ALA A 19 9.61 21.58 14.92
N ARG A 20 10.05 20.62 15.74
CA ARG A 20 10.20 20.82 17.20
C ARG A 20 11.19 21.91 17.57
N VAL A 21 12.27 22.07 16.82
CA VAL A 21 13.24 23.16 17.05
C VAL A 21 12.59 24.53 16.84
N ARG A 22 11.77 24.68 15.79
CA ARG A 22 11.07 25.94 15.51
C ARG A 22 9.90 26.21 16.46
N ALA A 23 9.23 25.15 16.93
CA ALA A 23 8.03 25.22 17.77
C ALA A 23 8.23 25.95 19.11
N VAL A 24 9.47 26.25 19.50
CA VAL A 24 9.78 27.06 20.70
C VAL A 24 9.23 28.49 20.56
N GLU A 25 9.20 29.04 19.35
CA GLU A 25 8.85 30.44 19.08
C GLU A 25 7.69 30.57 18.07
N ASP A 26 7.23 29.47 17.49
CA ASP A 26 6.27 29.43 16.39
C ASP A 26 5.14 28.40 16.62
N ASN A 27 3.91 28.91 16.75
CA ASN A 27 2.71 28.11 16.96
C ASN A 27 2.34 27.25 15.74
N GLU A 28 2.63 27.68 14.51
CA GLU A 28 2.41 26.84 13.32
C GLU A 28 3.37 25.65 13.33
N ALA A 29 4.65 25.89 13.63
CA ALA A 29 5.63 24.82 13.76
C ALA A 29 5.27 23.82 14.89
N LEU A 30 4.62 24.28 15.96
CA LEU A 30 4.09 23.40 17.01
C LEU A 30 2.99 22.46 16.47
N LEU A 31 2.07 22.99 15.65
CA LEU A 31 1.03 22.18 15.00
C LEU A 31 1.63 21.16 14.02
N GLU A 32 2.61 21.57 13.22
CA GLU A 32 3.34 20.69 12.31
C GLU A 32 4.03 19.55 13.05
N ALA A 33 4.74 19.86 14.14
CA ALA A 33 5.40 18.86 14.98
C ALA A 33 4.39 17.83 15.52
N GLY A 34 3.21 18.27 15.95
CA GLY A 34 2.12 17.38 16.33
C GLY A 34 1.66 16.48 15.19
N GLY A 35 1.52 17.03 13.97
CA GLY A 35 1.17 16.31 12.75
C GLY A 35 2.19 15.23 12.41
N PHE A 36 3.47 15.58 12.32
CA PHE A 36 4.56 14.63 12.04
C PHE A 36 4.68 13.55 13.11
N SER A 37 4.44 13.89 14.38
CA SER A 37 4.44 12.90 15.47
C SER A 37 3.35 11.84 15.29
N ARG A 38 2.14 12.23 14.87
CA ARG A 38 1.04 11.28 14.59
C ARG A 38 1.35 10.42 13.36
N GLN A 39 1.84 11.03 12.29
CA GLN A 39 2.23 10.31 11.07
C GLN A 39 3.36 9.31 11.33
N LEU A 40 4.37 9.70 12.12
CA LEU A 40 5.48 8.83 12.52
C LEU A 40 4.97 7.65 13.35
N ALA A 41 4.07 7.88 14.31
CA ALA A 41 3.48 6.82 15.12
C ALA A 41 2.70 5.81 14.25
N PHE A 42 1.94 6.29 13.26
CA PHE A 42 1.26 5.43 12.29
C PHE A 42 2.25 4.64 11.43
N ALA A 43 3.20 5.31 10.77
CA ALA A 43 4.17 4.67 9.87
C ALA A 43 5.06 3.63 10.57
N THR A 44 5.37 3.84 11.86
CA THR A 44 6.17 2.90 12.66
C THR A 44 5.41 1.60 12.93
N LYS A 45 4.08 1.65 13.04
CA LYS A 45 3.20 0.50 13.33
C LYS A 45 2.60 -0.12 12.06
N TRP A 46 2.69 0.55 10.92
CA TRP A 46 2.11 0.05 9.67
C TRP A 46 2.82 -1.22 9.20
N GLU A 47 2.04 -2.27 8.99
CA GLU A 47 2.47 -3.51 8.36
C GLU A 47 2.03 -3.52 6.90
N LYS A 48 2.94 -3.89 6.00
CA LYS A 48 2.63 -3.95 4.57
C LYS A 48 1.65 -5.11 4.32
N PRO A 49 0.44 -4.83 3.81
CA PRO A 49 -0.47 -5.90 3.38
C PRO A 49 0.19 -6.79 2.32
N LEU A 50 -0.16 -8.06 2.24
CA LEU A 50 0.30 -8.95 1.17
C LEU A 50 -0.85 -9.16 0.19
N PHE A 51 -0.59 -8.94 -1.10
CA PHE A 51 -1.59 -9.22 -2.12
C PHE A 51 -1.97 -10.72 -2.06
N PRO A 52 -3.28 -11.06 -1.93
CA PRO A 52 -3.68 -12.39 -1.51
C PRO A 52 -3.76 -13.41 -2.67
N LEU A 53 -3.50 -13.00 -3.92
CA LEU A 53 -3.48 -13.90 -5.08
C LEU A 53 -2.07 -14.20 -5.58
N LYS A 54 -1.91 -15.41 -6.11
CA LYS A 54 -0.72 -15.91 -6.80
C LYS A 54 -1.08 -16.40 -8.19
N GLY A 55 -0.08 -16.59 -9.05
CA GLY A 55 -0.31 -17.15 -10.39
C GLY A 55 -1.01 -18.51 -10.39
N ALA A 56 -0.72 -19.34 -9.39
CA ALA A 56 -1.36 -20.64 -9.22
C ALA A 56 -2.90 -20.54 -9.09
N ASP A 57 -3.40 -19.45 -8.50
CA ASP A 57 -4.83 -19.23 -8.33
C ASP A 57 -5.52 -19.02 -9.68
N LEU A 58 -4.89 -18.25 -10.59
CA LEU A 58 -5.41 -18.02 -11.93
C LEU A 58 -5.30 -19.27 -12.81
N THR A 59 -4.21 -20.05 -12.66
CA THR A 59 -4.11 -21.33 -13.38
C THR A 59 -5.17 -22.33 -12.92
N ALA A 60 -5.56 -22.31 -11.65
CA ALA A 60 -6.66 -23.14 -11.14
C ALA A 60 -8.03 -22.71 -11.71
N LEU A 61 -8.18 -21.45 -12.13
CA LEU A 61 -9.33 -20.95 -12.87
C LEU A 61 -9.29 -21.30 -14.38
N GLY A 62 -8.28 -22.05 -14.83
CA GLY A 62 -8.14 -22.47 -16.23
C GLY A 62 -7.27 -21.56 -17.09
N ALA A 63 -6.58 -20.57 -16.52
CA ALA A 63 -5.68 -19.70 -17.26
C ALA A 63 -4.42 -20.44 -17.72
N THR A 64 -4.02 -20.24 -18.98
CA THR A 64 -2.72 -20.71 -19.49
C THR A 64 -1.59 -19.82 -18.97
N PRO A 65 -0.49 -20.37 -18.44
CA PRO A 65 0.67 -19.58 -18.04
C PRO A 65 1.22 -18.72 -19.19
N GLY A 66 1.49 -17.45 -18.93
CA GLY A 66 2.05 -16.53 -19.92
C GLY A 66 2.04 -15.07 -19.46
N PRO A 67 2.57 -14.14 -20.28
CA PRO A 67 2.66 -12.71 -19.93
C PRO A 67 1.31 -12.08 -19.55
N LYS A 68 0.24 -12.44 -20.26
CA LYS A 68 -1.13 -11.97 -20.01
C LYS A 68 -1.62 -12.29 -18.59
N LEU A 69 -1.24 -13.44 -18.03
CA LEU A 69 -1.60 -13.82 -16.66
C LEU A 69 -0.94 -12.87 -15.64
N GLY A 70 0.34 -12.55 -15.86
CA GLY A 70 1.06 -11.59 -15.03
C GLY A 70 0.48 -10.17 -15.11
N GLU A 71 0.02 -9.76 -16.29
CA GLU A 71 -0.67 -8.48 -16.47
C GLU A 71 -1.99 -8.42 -15.71
N ILE A 72 -2.81 -9.48 -15.76
CA ILE A 72 -4.05 -9.57 -14.99
C ILE A 72 -3.76 -9.47 -13.49
N LEU A 73 -2.78 -10.22 -12.97
CA LEU A 73 -2.39 -10.13 -11.56
C LEU A 73 -1.94 -8.71 -11.16
N ARG A 74 -1.14 -8.05 -12.00
CA ARG A 74 -0.66 -6.70 -11.73
C ARG A 74 -1.82 -5.69 -11.69
N ASN A 75 -2.80 -5.84 -12.58
CA ASN A 75 -3.99 -4.99 -12.60
C ASN A 75 -4.86 -5.21 -11.36
N LEU A 76 -5.09 -6.48 -10.98
CA LEU A 76 -5.81 -6.82 -9.76
C LEU A 76 -5.11 -6.31 -8.49
N GLU A 77 -3.78 -6.40 -8.42
CA GLU A 77 -3.03 -5.81 -7.30
C GLU A 77 -3.18 -4.29 -7.29
N ALA A 78 -3.14 -3.63 -8.45
CA ALA A 78 -3.38 -2.19 -8.53
C ALA A 78 -4.78 -1.82 -8.03
N GLU A 79 -5.83 -2.49 -8.50
CA GLU A 79 -7.21 -2.28 -8.03
C GLU A 79 -7.35 -2.52 -6.52
N TRP A 80 -6.70 -3.56 -5.99
CA TRP A 80 -6.70 -3.85 -4.56
C TRP A 80 -6.01 -2.75 -3.74
N VAL A 81 -4.91 -2.19 -4.23
CA VAL A 81 -4.24 -1.04 -3.60
C VAL A 81 -5.13 0.20 -3.63
N GLU A 82 -5.76 0.51 -4.77
CA GLU A 82 -6.66 1.67 -4.90
C GLU A 82 -7.90 1.54 -4.00
N ALA A 83 -8.40 0.32 -3.80
CA ALA A 83 -9.49 0.02 -2.87
C ALA A 83 -9.05 0.02 -1.39
N GLY A 84 -7.81 0.42 -1.08
CA GLY A 84 -7.31 0.49 0.30
C GLY A 84 -7.10 -0.87 0.94
N PHE A 85 -6.73 -1.89 0.16
CA PHE A 85 -6.48 -3.26 0.62
C PHE A 85 -7.73 -3.98 1.18
N THR A 86 -8.93 -3.48 0.86
CA THR A 86 -10.20 -3.99 1.41
C THR A 86 -10.74 -5.24 0.74
N PRO A 87 -10.60 -5.46 -0.60
CA PRO A 87 -11.06 -6.70 -1.20
C PRO A 87 -10.30 -7.90 -0.65
N ASP A 88 -11.03 -8.94 -0.26
CA ASP A 88 -10.46 -10.20 0.18
C ASP A 88 -10.10 -11.10 -1.01
N ARG A 89 -9.57 -12.28 -0.68
CA ARG A 89 -9.13 -13.25 -1.68
C ARG A 89 -10.25 -13.68 -2.61
N ASP A 90 -11.45 -13.93 -2.08
CA ASP A 90 -12.57 -14.47 -2.85
C ASP A 90 -13.16 -13.41 -3.79
N ALA A 91 -13.25 -12.16 -3.32
CA ALA A 91 -13.62 -11.02 -4.15
C ALA A 91 -12.63 -10.83 -5.31
N LEU A 92 -11.33 -10.95 -5.04
CA LEU A 92 -10.29 -10.84 -6.07
C LEU A 92 -10.28 -12.02 -7.04
N LEU A 93 -10.57 -13.24 -6.58
CA LEU A 93 -10.72 -14.42 -7.45
C LEU A 93 -11.91 -14.26 -8.42
N LYS A 94 -13.03 -13.73 -7.94
CA LYS A 94 -14.19 -13.44 -8.80
C LYS A 94 -13.82 -12.43 -9.88
N ARG A 95 -13.14 -11.35 -9.51
CA ARG A 95 -12.62 -10.35 -10.47
C ARG A 95 -11.61 -10.96 -11.44
N ALA A 96 -10.76 -11.88 -10.99
CA ALA A 96 -9.82 -12.59 -11.85
C ALA A 96 -10.54 -13.45 -12.90
N ALA A 97 -11.59 -14.18 -12.50
CA ALA A 97 -12.41 -14.95 -13.44
C ALA A 97 -13.10 -14.05 -14.48
N GLU A 98 -13.65 -12.90 -14.06
CA GLU A 98 -14.23 -11.91 -14.97
C GLU A 98 -13.19 -11.39 -15.98
N ALA A 99 -11.98 -11.06 -15.52
CA ALA A 99 -10.89 -10.57 -16.38
C ALA A 99 -10.38 -11.63 -17.37
N LEU A 100 -10.35 -12.92 -16.98
CA LEU A 100 -9.95 -14.02 -17.86
C LEU A 100 -10.96 -14.27 -18.98
N ASN A 101 -12.25 -14.06 -18.72
CA ASN A 101 -13.30 -14.22 -19.73
C ASN A 101 -13.40 -13.03 -20.68
N ALA A 102 -12.91 -11.85 -20.27
CA ALA A 102 -13.01 -10.61 -21.04
C ALA A 102 -11.92 -10.44 -22.12
N GLY A 103 -10.91 -11.31 -22.16
CA GLY A 103 -9.76 -11.16 -23.05
C GLY A 103 -9.39 -12.43 -23.79
#